data_AF-A0A0J8U9W8-F1
#
_entry.id   AF-A0A0J8U9W8-F1
#
_cell.length_a   1.000
_cell.length_b   1.000
_cell.length_c   1.000
_cell.angle_alpha   90.00
_cell.angle_beta   90.00
_cell.angle_gamma   90.00
#
_symmetry.space_group_name_H-M   'P 1'
#
loop_
_entity.id
_entity.type
_entity.pdbx_description
1 polymer ?
#
loop_
_entity_poly.entity_id
_entity_poly.type
_entity_poly.pdbx_seq_one_letter_code
_entity_poly.pdbx_strand_id
1 'polypeptide(L)'
;MFSRVIAAGAIGLSLLAVGAPVASAEEPNCTAADLAGVMAGVRASTSAYLFTHPDVNAFFTSLKGQSNEQMADSVRVYLEDKPQIKAELTGIRQPAIDFRNRCGG
;
A
#
# COMPACT_ATOMS: atom_id res chain seq x y z
N MET A 1 12.37 35.06 -56.89
CA MET A 1 13.32 34.89 -55.76
C MET A 1 13.60 36.27 -55.16
N PHE A 2 13.03 36.60 -54.00
CA PHE A 2 13.33 37.82 -53.24
C PHE A 2 13.44 37.40 -51.77
N SER A 3 14.63 37.39 -51.17
CA SER A 3 15.40 38.51 -50.59
C SER A 3 15.25 38.49 -49.07
N ARG A 4 16.39 38.49 -48.37
CA ARG A 4 16.52 38.36 -46.91
C ARG A 4 15.97 39.59 -46.20
N VAL A 5 15.31 39.42 -45.05
CA VAL A 5 15.28 40.43 -43.98
C VAL A 5 15.36 39.75 -42.62
N ILE A 6 16.46 39.99 -41.91
CA ILE A 6 16.57 39.82 -40.46
C ILE A 6 15.94 41.09 -39.88
N ALA A 7 14.87 40.97 -39.09
CA ALA A 7 14.31 42.06 -38.31
C ALA A 7 14.30 41.65 -36.83
N ALA A 8 15.03 42.40 -36.04
CA ALA A 8 15.11 42.31 -34.59
C ALA A 8 13.84 42.87 -33.91
N GLY A 9 13.54 42.34 -32.73
CA GLY A 9 12.84 43.08 -31.67
C GLY A 9 11.34 42.85 -31.51
N ALA A 10 10.97 42.09 -30.48
CA ALA A 10 10.15 42.57 -29.36
C ALA A 10 10.01 41.43 -28.34
N ILE A 11 10.55 41.64 -27.13
CA ILE A 11 10.28 40.81 -25.96
C ILE A 11 8.82 41.10 -25.57
N GLY A 12 7.90 40.23 -25.95
CA GLY A 12 6.55 40.20 -25.41
C GLY A 12 6.54 39.30 -24.19
N LEU A 13 6.58 39.89 -22.99
CA LEU A 13 6.40 39.20 -21.73
C LEU A 13 4.93 38.79 -21.57
N SER A 14 4.54 37.67 -22.18
CA SER A 14 3.23 37.04 -21.97
C SER A 14 3.30 36.16 -20.72
N LEU A 15 3.07 36.76 -19.55
CA LEU A 15 2.78 36.02 -18.33
C LEU A 15 1.27 35.76 -18.23
N LEU A 16 0.93 34.58 -17.68
CA LEU A 16 -0.38 34.14 -17.15
C LEU A 16 -1.32 33.50 -18.20
N ALA A 17 -1.69 32.22 -18.16
CA ALA A 17 -1.53 31.17 -17.16
C ALA A 17 -1.44 29.83 -17.90
N VAL A 18 -0.25 29.24 -17.93
CA VAL A 18 -0.11 27.81 -18.22
C VAL A 18 -0.53 27.12 -16.93
N GLY A 19 -1.63 26.37 -16.95
CA GLY A 19 -1.93 25.44 -15.88
C GLY A 19 -0.73 24.51 -15.74
N ALA A 20 0.11 24.77 -14.73
CA ALA A 20 1.16 23.84 -14.38
C ALA A 20 0.46 22.50 -14.13
N PRO A 21 0.94 21.37 -14.68
CA PRO A 21 0.58 20.12 -14.06
C PRO A 21 1.02 20.27 -12.60
N VAL A 22 0.05 20.25 -11.69
CA VAL A 22 0.36 19.96 -10.30
C VAL A 22 1.00 18.58 -10.37
N ALA A 23 2.32 18.54 -10.40
CA ALA A 23 3.04 17.35 -10.01
C ALA A 23 2.64 17.21 -8.54
N SER A 24 1.58 16.46 -8.27
CA SER A 24 1.40 15.82 -6.98
C SER A 24 2.76 15.20 -6.72
N ALA A 25 3.51 15.74 -5.77
CA ALA A 25 4.71 15.09 -5.31
C ALA A 25 4.19 13.80 -4.67
N GLU A 26 4.08 12.74 -5.46
CA GLU A 26 3.79 11.40 -4.96
C GLU A 26 4.81 11.17 -3.85
N GLU A 27 4.32 10.94 -2.63
CA GLU A 27 5.19 10.74 -1.50
C GLU A 27 6.12 9.56 -1.85
N PRO A 28 7.46 9.72 -1.73
CA PRO A 28 8.38 8.72 -2.23
C PRO A 28 8.10 7.38 -1.56
N ASN A 29 8.05 6.31 -2.36
CA ASN A 29 7.73 4.93 -1.95
C ASN A 29 6.24 4.67 -1.62
N CYS A 30 5.30 5.42 -2.21
CA CYS A 30 3.86 5.19 -2.08
C CYS A 30 3.21 4.59 -3.35
N THR A 31 3.98 3.89 -4.18
CA THR A 31 3.47 3.29 -5.42
C THR A 31 2.82 1.93 -5.15
N ALA A 32 2.09 1.41 -6.16
CA ALA A 32 1.59 0.04 -6.13
C ALA A 32 2.70 -1.01 -5.97
N ALA A 33 3.90 -0.76 -6.52
CA ALA A 33 5.04 -1.65 -6.38
C ALA A 33 5.54 -1.68 -4.92
N ASP A 34 5.54 -0.54 -4.24
CA ASP A 34 5.93 -0.44 -2.83
C ASP A 34 4.93 -1.16 -1.94
N LEU A 35 3.62 -0.94 -2.16
CA LEU A 35 2.57 -1.67 -1.44
C LEU A 35 2.69 -3.18 -1.64
N ALA A 36 2.93 -3.63 -2.88
CA ALA A 36 3.11 -5.05 -3.17
C ALA A 36 4.31 -5.63 -2.40
N GLY A 37 5.44 -4.91 -2.35
CA GLY A 37 6.62 -5.28 -1.58
C GLY A 37 6.34 -5.42 -0.08
N VAL A 38 5.67 -4.43 0.53
CA VAL A 38 5.27 -4.46 1.93
C VAL A 38 4.37 -5.68 2.21
N MET A 39 3.35 -5.89 1.38
CA MET A 39 2.41 -6.99 1.55
C MET A 39 3.06 -8.36 1.31
N ALA A 40 4.08 -8.45 0.45
CA ALA A 40 4.87 -9.66 0.31
C ALA A 40 5.65 -9.98 1.60
N GLY A 41 6.29 -8.98 2.22
CA GLY A 41 6.98 -9.14 3.50
C GLY A 41 6.05 -9.55 4.64
N VAL A 42 4.85 -8.96 4.73
CA VAL A 42 3.82 -9.33 5.71
C VAL A 42 3.39 -10.80 5.52
N ARG A 43 3.20 -11.25 4.27
CA ARG A 43 2.84 -12.64 3.98
C ARG A 43 3.96 -13.62 4.32
N ALA A 44 5.22 -13.29 4.00
CA ALA A 44 6.36 -14.12 4.37
C ALA A 44 6.48 -14.27 5.90
N SER A 45 6.34 -13.16 6.63
CA SER A 45 6.36 -13.16 8.10
C SER A 45 5.19 -13.95 8.69
N THR A 46 4.00 -13.83 8.10
CA THR A 46 2.83 -14.64 8.47
C THR A 46 3.11 -16.13 8.26
N SER A 47 3.72 -16.51 7.13
CA SER A 47 4.06 -17.92 6.88
C SER A 47 5.02 -18.47 7.94
N ALA A 48 6.09 -17.73 8.27
CA ALA A 48 7.02 -18.13 9.32
C ALA A 48 6.33 -18.25 10.70
N TYR A 49 5.44 -17.32 11.02
CA TYR A 49 4.63 -17.37 12.24
C TYR A 49 3.77 -18.63 12.30
N LEU A 50 3.03 -18.94 11.23
CA LEU A 50 2.18 -20.13 11.20
C LEU A 50 2.98 -21.43 11.31
N PHE A 51 4.19 -21.52 10.76
CA PHE A 51 5.04 -22.70 10.94
C PHE A 51 5.56 -22.87 12.38
N THR A 52 5.65 -21.78 13.14
CA THR A 52 6.07 -21.81 14.56
C THR A 52 4.88 -21.89 15.53
N HIS A 53 3.66 -21.68 15.05
CA HIS A 53 2.41 -21.71 15.81
C HIS A 53 1.44 -22.73 15.18
N PRO A 54 1.68 -24.04 15.37
CA PRO A 54 0.94 -25.09 14.68
C PRO A 54 -0.57 -25.10 14.99
N ASP A 55 -0.96 -24.66 16.18
CA ASP A 55 -2.37 -24.50 16.58
C ASP A 55 -3.05 -23.36 15.81
N VAL A 56 -2.36 -22.22 15.64
CA VAL A 56 -2.84 -21.09 14.84
C VAL A 56 -2.92 -21.50 13.36
N ASN A 57 -1.92 -22.22 12.86
CA ASN A 57 -1.93 -22.75 11.50
C ASN A 57 -3.09 -23.73 11.25
N ALA A 58 -3.36 -24.62 12.19
CA ALA A 58 -4.50 -25.53 12.12
C ALA A 58 -5.82 -24.75 12.07
N PHE A 59 -5.97 -23.72 12.90
CA PHE A 59 -7.14 -22.84 12.88
C PHE A 59 -7.33 -22.18 11.50
N PHE A 60 -6.32 -21.46 10.98
CA PHE A 60 -6.45 -20.79 9.67
C PHE A 60 -6.64 -21.79 8.52
N THR A 61 -6.07 -22.99 8.61
CA THR A 61 -6.29 -24.06 7.62
C THR A 61 -7.74 -24.59 7.66
N SER A 62 -8.35 -24.66 8.86
CA SER A 62 -9.73 -25.12 9.03
C SER A 62 -10.78 -24.22 8.37
N LEU A 63 -10.42 -22.96 8.08
CA LEU A 63 -11.30 -21.99 7.43
C LEU A 63 -11.53 -22.29 5.94
N LYS A 64 -10.78 -23.23 5.34
CA LYS A 64 -10.89 -23.58 3.92
C LYS A 64 -12.32 -24.00 3.56
N GLY A 65 -12.90 -23.31 2.58
CA GLY A 65 -14.25 -23.60 2.06
C GLY A 65 -15.36 -22.75 2.67
N GLN A 66 -15.06 -21.95 3.69
CA GLN A 66 -15.98 -20.94 4.20
C GLN A 66 -16.10 -19.74 3.24
N SER A 67 -17.22 -19.01 3.31
CA SER A 67 -17.34 -17.70 2.65
C SER A 67 -16.42 -16.66 3.32
N ASN A 68 -16.11 -15.57 2.62
CA ASN A 68 -15.27 -14.49 3.18
C ASN A 68 -15.85 -13.91 4.48
N GLU A 69 -17.18 -13.75 4.57
CA GLU A 69 -17.85 -13.29 5.79
C GLU A 69 -17.71 -14.30 6.93
N GLN A 70 -17.93 -15.59 6.67
CA GLN A 70 -17.78 -16.64 7.68
C GLN A 70 -16.34 -16.75 8.19
N MET A 71 -15.34 -16.62 7.31
CA MET A 71 -13.94 -16.59 7.70
C MET A 71 -13.65 -15.38 8.59
N ALA A 72 -14.13 -14.19 8.21
CA ALA A 72 -13.90 -12.96 8.97
C ALA A 72 -14.47 -13.08 10.39
N ASP A 73 -15.69 -13.59 10.54
CA ASP A 73 -16.32 -13.83 11.84
C ASP A 73 -15.57 -14.90 12.65
N SER A 74 -15.18 -16.01 12.04
CA SER A 74 -14.43 -17.08 12.71
C SER A 74 -13.09 -16.55 13.24
N VAL A 75 -12.36 -15.78 12.43
CA VAL A 75 -11.09 -15.14 12.81
C VAL A 75 -11.31 -14.13 13.94
N ARG A 76 -12.37 -13.32 13.88
CA ARG A 76 -12.68 -12.35 14.93
C ARG A 76 -12.90 -13.06 16.28
N VAL A 77 -13.78 -14.06 16.32
CA VAL A 77 -14.07 -14.83 17.53
C VAL A 77 -12.81 -15.51 18.09
N TYR A 78 -12.02 -16.14 17.22
CA TYR A 78 -10.76 -16.78 17.61
C TYR A 78 -9.77 -15.80 18.27
N LEU A 79 -9.63 -14.59 17.72
CA LEU A 79 -8.71 -13.58 18.22
C LEU A 79 -9.23 -12.80 19.44
N GLU A 80 -10.55 -12.79 19.69
CA GLU A 80 -11.13 -12.27 20.93
C GLU A 80 -10.72 -13.12 22.15
N ASP A 81 -10.69 -14.44 21.99
CA ASP A 81 -10.25 -15.39 23.01
C ASP A 81 -8.72 -15.46 23.16
N LYS A 82 -7.97 -14.98 22.15
CA LYS A 82 -6.50 -15.10 22.08
C LYS A 82 -5.84 -13.74 21.92
N PRO A 83 -5.84 -12.88 22.96
CA PRO A 83 -5.31 -11.53 22.88
C PRO A 83 -3.81 -11.48 22.56
N GLN A 84 -3.03 -12.48 23.00
CA GLN A 84 -1.62 -12.59 22.64
C GLN A 84 -1.42 -12.84 21.14
N ILE A 85 -2.07 -13.86 20.58
CA ILE A 85 -2.01 -14.18 19.14
C ILE A 85 -2.50 -12.98 18.30
N LYS A 86 -3.54 -12.29 18.79
CA LYS A 86 -4.01 -11.04 18.18
C LYS A 86 -2.94 -9.96 18.16
N ALA A 87 -2.21 -9.76 19.26
CA ALA A 87 -1.13 -8.78 19.34
C ALA A 87 0.02 -9.14 18.39
N GLU A 88 0.41 -10.42 18.34
CA GLU A 88 1.48 -10.92 17.46
C GLU A 88 1.12 -10.76 15.98
N LEU A 89 -0.09 -11.18 15.57
CA LEU A 89 -0.56 -11.02 14.19
C LEU A 89 -0.76 -9.53 13.82
N THR A 90 -1.15 -8.69 14.78
CA THR A 90 -1.16 -7.23 14.61
C THR A 90 0.24 -6.68 14.38
N GLY A 91 1.23 -7.21 15.12
CA GLY A 91 2.66 -6.93 14.96
C GLY A 91 3.15 -7.24 13.54
N ILE A 92 2.84 -8.44 13.05
CA ILE A 92 3.19 -8.88 11.69
C ILE A 92 2.60 -7.96 10.61
N ARG A 93 1.42 -7.37 10.86
CA ARG A 93 0.72 -6.48 9.93
C ARG A 93 1.09 -5.00 10.08
N GLN A 94 1.90 -4.61 11.07
CA GLN A 94 2.29 -3.21 11.28
C GLN A 94 2.85 -2.54 10.01
N PRO A 95 3.73 -3.18 9.21
CA PRO A 95 4.26 -2.54 8.01
C PRO A 95 3.18 -2.09 7.01
N ALA A 96 2.08 -2.86 6.89
CA ALA A 96 0.96 -2.49 6.02
C ALA A 96 0.11 -1.36 6.62
N ILE A 97 -0.05 -1.34 7.95
CA ILE A 97 -0.75 -0.26 8.66
C ILE A 97 0.04 1.06 8.51
N ASP A 98 1.35 1.00 8.73
CA ASP A 98 2.25 2.15 8.60
C ASP A 98 2.28 2.66 7.15
N PHE A 99 2.31 1.76 6.17
CA PHE A 99 2.20 2.13 4.76
C PHE A 99 0.90 2.88 4.47
N ARG A 100 -0.25 2.36 4.91
CA ARG A 100 -1.55 3.02 4.70
C ARG A 100 -1.62 4.38 5.39
N ASN A 101 -1.11 4.48 6.62
CA ASN A 101 -1.12 5.73 7.37
C ASN A 101 -0.27 6.82 6.70
N ARG A 102 0.79 6.43 6.00
CA ARG A 102 1.65 7.35 5.23
C ARG A 102 1.08 7.67 3.85
N CYS A 103 0.65 6.64 3.12
CA CYS A 103 0.35 6.73 1.68
C CYS A 103 -1.15 6.85 1.33
N GLY A 104 -2.05 6.91 2.31
CA GLY A 104 -3.49 7.14 2.07
C GLY A 104 -4.32 5.92 1.66
N GLY A 105 -3.68 4.82 1.26
CA GLY A 105 -4.34 3.54 0.95
C GLY A 105 -4.85 3.43 -0.48
#